data_AF-A0A6P4ESY5-F1
#
_entry.id   AF-A0A6P4ESY5-F1
#
_cell.length_a   1.000
_cell.length_b   1.000
_cell.length_c   1.000
_cell.angle_alpha   90.00
_cell.angle_beta   90.00
_cell.angle_gamma   90.00
#
_symmetry.space_group_name_H-M   'P 1'
#
loop_
_entity.id
_entity.type
_entity.pdbx_description
1 polymer ?
#
loop_
_entity_poly.entity_id
_entity_poly.type
_entity_poly.pdbx_seq_one_letter_code
_entity_poly.pdbx_strand_id
1 'polypeptide(L)'
;MKVLILLALLVLSCQGQHHHPHQHQSVNNIPRDDKPDHHRHEDHRETSTWIPIIKYNKEQSEDGSYKTEYETGNSIVHEETGFLKDFDTNPNGVLVQHGQYSYQSPEGTLVNVQYTADENGFRATGDHIPTPPAIPEEIQKGLDQIYAGIKLQQERLEQRAKTDPDFARKLEERRVANQNGQYIGLLENQ
;
A
#
# COMPACT_ATOMS: atom_id res chain seq x y z
N MET A 1 4.61 -49.46 -30.29
CA MET A 1 3.42 -49.09 -31.08
C MET A 1 3.36 -47.56 -31.06
N LYS A 2 3.99 -46.80 -31.96
CA LYS A 2 3.70 -46.54 -33.39
C LYS A 2 2.25 -46.09 -33.63
N VAL A 3 1.99 -44.80 -33.47
CA VAL A 3 1.10 -44.03 -34.36
C VAL A 3 1.83 -42.71 -34.64
N LEU A 4 1.88 -42.37 -35.92
CA LEU A 4 2.67 -41.34 -36.56
C LEU A 4 1.67 -40.57 -37.46
N ILE A 5 2.08 -39.38 -37.91
CA ILE A 5 1.61 -38.67 -39.10
C ILE A 5 0.31 -37.80 -38.93
N LEU A 6 0.14 -36.57 -39.43
CA LEU A 6 0.81 -35.75 -40.47
C LEU A 6 0.37 -34.25 -40.40
N LEU A 7 1.31 -33.35 -40.78
CA LEU A 7 1.16 -32.07 -41.52
C LEU A 7 0.40 -30.84 -40.96
N ALA A 8 1.10 -29.71 -40.83
CA ALA A 8 1.15 -28.65 -41.85
C ALA A 8 2.07 -27.48 -41.43
N LEU A 9 3.22 -27.36 -42.10
CA LEU A 9 4.09 -26.18 -42.07
C LEU A 9 3.51 -25.11 -42.99
N LEU A 10 3.13 -23.95 -42.45
CA LEU A 10 2.81 -22.76 -43.23
C LEU A 10 3.89 -21.71 -43.01
N VAL A 11 4.86 -21.67 -43.92
CA VAL A 11 5.87 -20.61 -44.03
C VAL A 11 5.22 -19.48 -44.81
N LEU A 12 4.90 -18.37 -44.15
CA LEU A 12 4.45 -17.16 -44.84
C LEU A 12 5.62 -16.17 -44.93
N SER A 13 6.11 -16.06 -46.15
CA SER A 13 7.21 -15.24 -46.62
C SER A 13 6.97 -13.75 -46.38
N CYS A 14 7.98 -13.05 -45.87
CA CYS A 14 8.10 -11.60 -45.92
C CYS A 14 8.35 -11.11 -47.35
N GLN A 15 7.51 -10.20 -47.86
CA GLN A 15 7.79 -9.23 -48.93
C GLN A 15 6.90 -8.03 -48.61
N GLY A 16 7.30 -6.76 -48.57
CA GLY A 16 8.32 -6.04 -49.31
C GLY A 16 7.66 -4.70 -49.65
N GLN A 17 8.14 -3.61 -49.06
CA GLN A 17 7.56 -2.26 -49.15
C GLN A 17 7.63 -1.73 -50.59
N HIS A 18 6.49 -1.38 -51.19
CA HIS A 18 6.45 -0.56 -52.40
C HIS A 18 6.26 0.92 -52.02
N HIS A 19 7.31 1.71 -52.25
CA HIS A 19 7.24 3.17 -52.32
C HIS A 19 6.56 3.60 -53.64
N HIS A 20 5.72 4.63 -53.58
CA HIS A 20 5.40 5.50 -54.72
C HIS A 20 5.38 6.96 -54.24
N PRO A 21 6.03 7.90 -54.94
CA PRO A 21 6.07 9.32 -54.58
C PRO A 21 4.97 10.09 -55.32
N HIS A 22 4.35 11.08 -54.67
CA HIS A 22 3.64 12.16 -55.37
C HIS A 22 3.79 13.48 -54.61
N GLN A 23 4.48 14.44 -55.23
CA GLN A 23 4.33 15.88 -54.97
C GLN A 23 3.20 16.42 -55.84
N HIS A 24 2.35 17.31 -55.31
CA HIS A 24 2.17 18.68 -55.80
C HIS A 24 1.22 19.50 -54.91
N GLN A 25 1.78 20.62 -54.42
CA GLN A 25 1.22 21.96 -54.18
C GLN A 25 -0.29 22.18 -53.92
N SER A 26 -0.57 22.87 -52.81
CA SER A 26 -1.46 24.03 -52.83
C SER A 26 -0.91 25.13 -51.91
N VAL A 27 -0.78 26.33 -52.48
CA VAL A 27 -0.26 27.55 -51.88
C VAL A 27 -1.41 28.25 -51.15
N ASN A 28 -1.32 28.40 -49.83
CA ASN A 28 -2.20 29.30 -49.09
C ASN A 28 -1.37 30.43 -48.49
N ASN A 29 -1.48 31.60 -49.12
CA ASN A 29 -0.93 32.88 -48.66
C ASN A 29 -1.72 33.37 -47.46
N ILE A 30 -1.10 33.38 -46.27
CA ILE A 30 -1.58 34.15 -45.11
C ILE A 30 -0.46 35.15 -44.74
N PRO A 31 -0.76 36.45 -44.62
CA PRO A 31 0.21 37.48 -44.25
C PRO A 31 0.92 37.16 -42.93
N ARG A 32 2.25 37.37 -42.91
CA ARG A 32 3.07 37.26 -41.71
C ARG A 32 2.82 38.47 -40.82
N ASP A 33 2.29 38.22 -39.63
CA ASP A 33 2.27 39.20 -38.55
C ASP A 33 3.63 39.11 -37.85
N ASP A 34 4.54 40.04 -38.17
CA ASP A 34 5.85 40.14 -37.53
C ASP A 34 5.66 40.57 -36.06
N LYS A 35 5.85 39.62 -35.14
CA LYS A 35 5.95 39.91 -33.70
C LYS A 35 7.41 39.68 -33.25
N PRO A 36 8.02 40.60 -32.49
CA PRO A 36 9.45 40.56 -32.23
C PRO A 36 9.82 39.39 -31.29
N ASP A 37 10.88 38.68 -31.68
CA ASP A 37 11.57 37.68 -30.87
C ASP A 37 12.16 38.33 -29.61
N HIS A 38 11.76 37.87 -28.42
CA HIS A 38 12.64 37.79 -27.24
C HIS A 38 11.98 36.99 -26.11
N HIS A 39 12.01 35.66 -26.20
CA HIS A 39 12.29 34.80 -25.05
C HIS A 39 13.01 33.56 -25.56
N ARG A 40 14.34 33.60 -25.49
CA ARG A 40 15.20 32.43 -25.63
C ARG A 40 14.90 31.54 -24.42
N HIS A 41 13.96 30.62 -24.59
CA HIS A 41 13.87 29.46 -23.71
C HIS A 41 15.13 28.65 -24.00
N GLU A 42 16.07 28.64 -23.05
CA GLU A 42 17.11 27.64 -23.04
C GLU A 42 16.41 26.28 -23.03
N ASP A 43 16.47 25.63 -24.17
CA ASP A 43 16.05 24.26 -24.39
C ASP A 43 17.03 23.40 -23.58
N HIS A 44 16.82 23.30 -22.27
CA HIS A 44 17.46 22.30 -21.42
C HIS A 44 16.96 20.95 -21.94
N ARG A 45 17.68 20.42 -22.94
CA ARG A 45 17.48 19.08 -23.44
C ARG A 45 17.90 18.13 -22.33
N GLU A 46 16.93 17.69 -21.54
CA GLU A 46 17.00 16.54 -20.66
C GLU A 46 17.36 15.32 -21.52
N THR A 47 18.66 15.09 -21.77
CA THR A 47 19.12 13.86 -22.40
C THR A 47 19.03 12.77 -21.35
N SER A 48 17.94 11.99 -21.37
CA SER A 48 17.81 10.80 -20.53
C SER A 48 18.89 9.80 -20.94
N THR A 49 19.98 9.71 -20.17
CA THR A 49 20.94 8.62 -20.29
C THR A 49 20.26 7.30 -19.97
N TRP A 50 20.52 6.26 -20.76
CA TRP A 50 20.01 4.91 -20.48
C TRP A 50 20.52 4.41 -19.11
N ILE A 51 19.62 3.90 -18.28
CA ILE A 51 19.94 3.30 -16.98
C ILE A 51 19.63 1.79 -17.09
N PRO A 52 20.62 0.89 -16.90
CA PRO A 52 20.39 -0.55 -17.04
C PRO A 52 19.61 -1.12 -15.85
N ILE A 53 18.95 -2.25 -16.05
CA ILE A 53 18.50 -3.12 -14.96
C ILE A 53 19.65 -4.08 -14.61
N ILE A 54 20.09 -4.06 -13.35
CA ILE A 54 21.18 -4.89 -12.83
C ILE A 54 20.64 -6.23 -12.32
N LYS A 55 19.49 -6.20 -11.66
CA LYS A 55 18.80 -7.38 -11.14
C LYS A 55 17.32 -7.27 -11.45
N TYR A 56 16.70 -8.40 -11.81
CA TYR A 56 15.26 -8.54 -11.91
C TYR A 56 14.89 -9.98 -11.60
N ASN A 57 13.98 -10.18 -10.66
CA ASN A 57 13.37 -11.47 -10.38
C ASN A 57 11.88 -11.30 -10.09
N LYS A 58 11.11 -12.28 -10.54
CA LYS A 58 9.66 -12.32 -10.41
C LYS A 58 9.24 -13.76 -10.23
N GLU A 59 8.60 -14.03 -9.11
CA GLU A 59 8.08 -15.33 -8.72
C GLU A 59 6.56 -15.21 -8.56
N GLN A 60 5.84 -16.20 -9.05
CA GLN A 60 4.39 -16.30 -8.94
C GLN A 60 4.05 -17.71 -8.46
N SER A 61 3.33 -17.79 -7.36
CA SER A 61 2.89 -19.04 -6.74
C SER A 61 1.52 -19.47 -7.28
N GLU A 62 1.19 -20.74 -7.11
CA GLU A 62 -0.10 -21.33 -7.51
C GLU A 62 -1.29 -20.77 -6.70
N ASP A 63 -1.05 -20.32 -5.47
CA ASP A 63 -2.04 -19.69 -4.58
C ASP A 63 -2.32 -18.22 -4.92
N GLY A 64 -1.72 -17.70 -6.00
CA GLY A 64 -1.85 -16.30 -6.42
C GLY A 64 -0.92 -15.34 -5.70
N SER A 65 -0.17 -15.79 -4.69
CA SER A 65 0.90 -14.99 -4.10
C SER A 65 2.04 -14.76 -5.09
N TYR A 66 2.76 -13.66 -4.94
CA TYR A 66 3.88 -13.32 -5.79
C TYR A 66 4.99 -12.62 -5.02
N LYS A 67 6.17 -12.61 -5.61
CA LYS A 67 7.32 -11.83 -5.17
C LYS A 67 8.00 -11.18 -6.37
N THR A 68 8.39 -9.93 -6.23
CA THR A 68 9.20 -9.22 -7.23
C THR A 68 10.37 -8.54 -6.56
N GLU A 69 11.48 -8.45 -7.28
CA GLU A 69 12.64 -7.67 -6.87
C GLU A 69 13.33 -7.12 -8.12
N TYR A 70 13.81 -5.88 -8.06
CA TYR A 70 14.64 -5.31 -9.10
C TYR A 70 15.66 -4.32 -8.56
N GLU A 71 16.75 -4.17 -9.32
CA GLU A 71 17.81 -3.19 -9.06
C GLU A 71 18.18 -2.50 -10.37
N THR A 72 18.34 -1.19 -10.33
CA THR A 72 18.75 -0.37 -11.48
C THR A 72 20.21 0.10 -11.35
N GLY A 73 20.82 0.47 -12.47
CA GLY A 73 22.21 0.94 -12.51
C GLY A 73 22.45 2.29 -11.81
N ASN A 74 21.39 3.01 -11.44
CA ASN A 74 21.44 4.21 -10.61
C ASN A 74 21.03 3.93 -9.15
N SER A 75 21.23 2.71 -8.67
CA SER A 75 21.05 2.31 -7.28
C SER A 75 19.61 2.45 -6.76
N ILE A 76 18.60 2.32 -7.63
CA ILE A 76 17.22 2.10 -7.20
C ILE A 76 17.06 0.61 -6.93
N VAL A 77 16.66 0.26 -5.72
CA VAL A 77 16.36 -1.12 -5.31
C VAL A 77 14.89 -1.18 -4.92
N HIS A 78 14.20 -2.23 -5.34
CA HIS A 78 12.81 -2.48 -4.97
C HIS A 78 12.60 -3.97 -4.70
N GLU A 79 11.83 -4.28 -3.67
CA GLU A 79 11.28 -5.61 -3.43
C GLU A 79 9.83 -5.49 -2.97
N GLU A 80 9.01 -6.43 -3.41
CA GLU A 80 7.59 -6.49 -3.07
C GLU A 80 7.12 -7.95 -3.03
N THR A 81 6.29 -8.27 -2.04
CA THR A 81 5.49 -9.48 -1.99
C THR A 81 4.02 -9.11 -1.93
N GLY A 82 3.17 -9.96 -2.51
CA GLY A 82 1.73 -9.78 -2.40
C GLY A 82 0.99 -11.10 -2.35
N PHE A 83 -0.17 -11.10 -1.71
CA PHE A 83 -1.06 -12.25 -1.61
C PHE A 83 -2.52 -11.80 -1.53
N LEU A 84 -3.44 -12.70 -1.89
CA LEU A 84 -4.87 -12.40 -1.89
C LEU A 84 -5.51 -12.93 -0.59
N LYS A 85 -5.91 -12.01 0.28
CA LYS A 85 -6.63 -12.33 1.53
C LYS A 85 -8.06 -12.76 1.20
N ASP A 86 -8.53 -13.79 1.91
CA ASP A 86 -9.87 -14.38 1.79
C ASP A 86 -10.21 -14.96 0.40
N PHE A 87 -9.21 -15.28 -0.43
CA PHE A 87 -9.43 -15.79 -1.79
C PHE A 87 -10.36 -17.01 -1.86
N ASP A 88 -10.22 -17.96 -0.93
CA ASP A 88 -11.04 -19.18 -0.90
C ASP A 88 -12.53 -18.92 -0.58
N THR A 89 -12.83 -17.81 0.11
CA THR A 89 -14.18 -17.50 0.61
C THR A 89 -14.83 -16.30 -0.08
N ASN A 90 -14.03 -15.48 -0.77
CA ASN A 90 -14.47 -14.29 -1.47
C ASN A 90 -13.74 -14.19 -2.82
N PRO A 91 -14.45 -14.34 -3.96
CA PRO A 91 -13.84 -14.18 -5.29
C PRO A 91 -13.32 -12.76 -5.56
N ASN A 92 -13.71 -11.78 -4.73
CA ASN A 92 -13.17 -10.41 -4.71
C ASN A 92 -12.27 -10.19 -3.49
N GLY A 93 -11.42 -11.16 -3.16
CA GLY A 93 -10.48 -11.08 -2.03
C GLY A 93 -9.65 -9.78 -2.03
N VAL A 94 -9.13 -9.42 -0.87
CA VAL A 94 -8.34 -8.19 -0.72
C VAL A 94 -6.89 -8.49 -1.05
N LEU A 95 -6.32 -7.76 -2.02
CA LEU A 95 -4.89 -7.85 -2.28
C LEU A 95 -4.13 -7.16 -1.15
N VAL A 96 -3.27 -7.92 -0.48
CA VAL A 96 -2.33 -7.40 0.53
C VAL A 96 -0.94 -7.40 -0.09
N GLN A 97 -0.28 -6.24 -0.10
CA GLN A 97 1.07 -6.05 -0.63
C GLN A 97 1.97 -5.48 0.46
N HIS A 98 3.16 -6.05 0.59
CA HIS A 98 4.23 -5.52 1.42
C HIS A 98 5.46 -5.31 0.55
N GLY A 99 6.07 -4.15 0.62
CA GLY A 99 7.27 -3.91 -0.14
C GLY A 99 8.14 -2.82 0.45
N GLN A 100 9.32 -2.69 -0.13
CA GLN A 100 10.21 -1.58 0.14
C GLN A 100 10.92 -1.15 -1.13
N TYR A 101 11.28 0.13 -1.18
CA TYR A 101 12.15 0.65 -2.21
C TYR A 101 13.15 1.63 -1.62
N SER A 102 14.33 1.68 -2.22
CA SER A 102 15.36 2.64 -1.86
C SER A 102 15.99 3.28 -3.09
N TYR A 103 16.44 4.52 -2.93
CA TYR A 103 17.13 5.27 -3.98
C TYR A 103 18.04 6.33 -3.36
N GLN A 104 19.04 6.78 -4.13
CA GLN A 104 19.88 7.91 -3.75
C GLN A 104 19.15 9.22 -4.08
N SER A 105 18.93 10.07 -3.09
CA SER A 105 18.43 11.45 -3.33
C SER A 105 19.47 12.31 -4.05
N PRO A 106 19.05 13.40 -4.73
CA PRO A 106 19.97 14.37 -5.32
C PRO A 106 20.99 14.96 -4.32
N GLU A 107 20.63 15.00 -3.04
CA GLU A 107 21.46 15.47 -1.93
C GLU A 107 22.47 14.41 -1.45
N GLY A 108 22.48 13.22 -2.05
CA GLY A 108 23.38 12.14 -1.69
C GLY A 108 22.97 11.39 -0.42
N THR A 109 21.73 11.52 0.04
CA THR A 109 21.17 10.72 1.15
C THR A 109 20.45 9.49 0.61
N LEU A 110 20.65 8.32 1.22
CA LEU A 110 19.89 7.12 0.88
C LEU A 110 18.47 7.25 1.45
N VAL A 111 17.48 7.22 0.56
CA VAL A 111 16.06 7.25 0.90
C VAL A 111 15.57 5.81 0.91
N ASN A 112 14.94 5.37 1.99
CA ASN A 112 14.29 4.06 2.08
C ASN A 112 12.82 4.23 2.51
N VAL A 113 11.91 3.58 1.78
CA VAL A 113 10.48 3.54 2.07
C VAL A 113 10.04 2.09 2.18
N GLN A 114 9.41 1.75 3.30
CA GLN A 114 8.67 0.50 3.48
C GLN A 114 7.18 0.80 3.43
N TYR A 115 6.39 -0.06 2.80
CA TYR A 115 4.95 0.13 2.66
C TYR A 115 4.14 -1.15 2.84
N THR A 116 2.89 -0.94 3.25
CA THR A 116 1.83 -1.94 3.26
C THR A 116 0.62 -1.37 2.52
N ALA A 117 0.06 -2.14 1.58
CA ALA A 117 -1.19 -1.83 0.91
C ALA A 117 -2.19 -2.97 1.12
N ASP A 118 -3.36 -2.68 1.69
CA ASP A 118 -4.41 -3.65 2.01
C ASP A 118 -5.79 -2.97 2.06
N GLU A 119 -6.78 -3.60 2.72
CA GLU A 119 -8.13 -3.03 2.90
C GLU A 119 -8.14 -1.65 3.59
N ASN A 120 -7.09 -1.30 4.33
CA ASN A 120 -6.96 -0.03 5.02
C ASN A 120 -6.16 1.00 4.18
N GLY A 121 -5.96 0.74 2.89
CA GLY A 121 -5.27 1.61 1.94
C GLY A 121 -3.74 1.48 1.97
N PHE A 122 -3.06 2.44 1.36
CA PHE A 122 -1.59 2.47 1.29
C PHE A 122 -1.01 3.20 2.50
N ARG A 123 -0.08 2.55 3.21
CA ARG A 123 0.61 3.11 4.38
C ARG A 123 2.11 2.91 4.22
N ALA A 124 2.84 4.01 4.14
CA ALA A 124 4.29 4.01 4.01
C ALA A 124 4.98 4.53 5.27
N THR A 125 6.19 4.03 5.51
CA THR A 125 7.07 4.42 6.61
C THR A 125 8.48 4.64 6.06
N GLY A 126 9.18 5.64 6.59
CA GLY A 126 10.54 6.00 6.21
C GLY A 126 10.96 7.29 6.91
N ASP A 127 12.26 7.50 7.09
CA ASP A 127 12.80 8.64 7.88
C ASP A 127 12.45 10.02 7.31
N HIS A 128 12.10 10.07 6.02
CA HIS A 128 11.73 11.27 5.28
C HIS A 128 10.21 11.44 5.15
N ILE A 129 9.43 10.48 5.66
CA ILE A 129 7.97 10.55 5.66
C ILE A 129 7.52 11.25 6.95
N PRO A 130 6.72 12.32 6.87
CA PRO A 130 6.21 13.00 8.05
C PRO A 130 5.45 12.03 8.97
N THR A 131 5.84 11.99 10.24
CA THR A 131 5.11 11.27 11.27
C THR A 131 4.14 12.22 11.98
N PRO A 132 2.96 11.74 12.42
CA PRO A 132 2.10 12.52 13.30
C PRO A 132 2.87 12.93 14.57
N PRO A 133 2.57 14.11 15.14
CA PRO A 133 3.19 14.51 16.40
C PRO A 133 2.87 13.50 17.50
N ALA A 134 3.77 13.35 18.46
CA ALA A 134 3.54 12.50 19.62
C ALA A 134 2.29 12.96 20.39
N ILE A 135 1.59 11.99 21.00
CA ILE A 135 0.42 12.27 21.85
C ILE A 135 0.89 13.16 23.03
N PRO A 136 0.19 14.29 23.33
CA PRO A 136 0.54 15.15 24.45
C PRO A 136 0.51 14.42 25.81
N GLU A 137 1.40 14.81 26.72
CA GLU A 137 1.51 14.21 28.06
C GLU A 137 0.20 14.28 28.85
N GLU A 138 -0.56 15.36 28.67
CA GLU A 138 -1.84 15.58 29.33
C GLU A 138 -2.89 14.53 28.94
N ILE A 139 -2.89 14.11 27.66
CA ILE A 139 -3.80 13.07 27.16
C ILE A 139 -3.41 11.72 27.75
N GLN A 140 -2.11 11.41 27.78
CA GLN A 140 -1.62 10.17 28.40
C GLN A 140 -1.98 10.12 29.89
N LYS A 141 -1.75 11.22 30.62
CA LYS A 141 -2.11 11.34 32.04
C LYS A 141 -3.62 11.17 32.25
N GLY A 142 -4.45 11.74 31.36
CA GLY A 142 -5.89 11.55 31.40
C GLY A 142 -6.30 10.08 31.24
N LEU A 143 -5.70 9.38 30.26
CA LEU A 143 -5.94 7.94 30.06
C LEU A 143 -5.50 7.11 31.27
N ASP A 144 -4.34 7.42 31.86
CA ASP A 144 -3.84 6.74 33.05
C ASP A 144 -4.76 6.94 34.26
N GLN A 145 -5.29 8.15 34.44
CA GLN A 145 -6.25 8.46 35.49
C GLN A 145 -7.57 7.71 35.30
N ILE A 146 -8.09 7.65 34.06
CA ILE A 146 -9.29 6.87 33.73
C ILE A 146 -9.06 5.39 34.04
N TYR A 147 -7.92 4.84 33.61
CA TYR A 147 -7.56 3.45 33.86
C TYR A 147 -7.43 3.14 35.35
N ALA A 148 -6.74 3.99 36.10
CA ALA A 148 -6.60 3.86 37.55
C ALA A 148 -7.95 3.92 38.27
N GLY A 149 -8.85 4.82 37.85
CA GLY A 149 -10.20 4.92 38.40
C GLY A 149 -11.03 3.67 38.15
N ILE A 150 -11.03 3.13 36.92
CA ILE A 150 -11.73 1.90 36.57
C ILE A 150 -11.19 0.72 37.39
N LYS A 151 -9.86 0.60 37.48
CA LYS A 151 -9.21 -0.47 38.25
C LYS A 151 -9.57 -0.39 39.73
N LEU A 152 -9.47 0.79 40.33
CA LEU A 152 -9.85 1.01 41.73
C LEU A 152 -11.32 0.67 41.97
N GLN A 153 -12.21 1.03 41.05
CA GLN A 153 -13.63 0.69 41.15
C GLN A 153 -13.82 -0.83 41.14
N GLN A 154 -13.17 -1.56 40.24
CA GLN A 154 -13.23 -3.03 40.18
C GLN A 154 -12.75 -3.66 41.50
N GLU A 155 -11.60 -3.21 42.02
CA GLU A 155 -11.07 -3.68 43.30
C GLU A 155 -12.06 -3.43 44.44
N ARG A 156 -12.69 -2.25 44.52
CA ARG A 156 -13.72 -1.98 45.54
C ARG A 156 -14.91 -2.93 45.43
N LEU A 157 -15.39 -3.21 44.22
CA LEU A 157 -16.49 -4.13 43.99
C LEU A 157 -16.11 -5.55 44.44
N GLU A 158 -14.91 -6.02 44.11
CA GLU A 158 -14.43 -7.33 44.54
C GLU A 158 -14.27 -7.42 46.06
N GLN A 159 -13.73 -6.39 46.70
CA GLN A 159 -13.63 -6.36 48.16
C GLN A 159 -15.01 -6.41 48.82
N ARG A 160 -15.98 -5.65 48.30
CA ARG A 160 -17.36 -5.71 48.79
C ARG A 160 -17.97 -7.10 48.59
N ALA A 161 -17.75 -7.73 47.44
CA ALA A 161 -18.23 -9.09 47.16
C ALA A 161 -17.64 -10.14 48.12
N LYS A 162 -16.40 -9.96 48.60
CA LYS A 162 -15.82 -10.83 49.63
C LYS A 162 -16.53 -10.70 50.97
N THR A 163 -17.03 -9.52 51.30
CA THR A 163 -17.66 -9.23 52.61
C THR A 163 -19.18 -9.41 52.61
N ASP A 164 -19.82 -9.30 51.45
CA ASP A 164 -21.29 -9.29 51.29
C ASP A 164 -21.69 -10.33 50.20
N PRO A 165 -22.22 -11.50 50.62
CA PRO A 165 -22.63 -12.56 49.70
C PRO A 165 -23.77 -12.16 48.75
N ASP A 166 -24.69 -11.30 49.18
CA ASP A 166 -25.78 -10.81 48.32
C ASP A 166 -25.24 -9.89 47.23
N PHE A 167 -24.25 -9.06 47.59
CA PHE A 167 -23.52 -8.24 46.62
C PHE A 167 -22.72 -9.10 45.63
N ALA A 168 -22.08 -10.18 46.10
CA ALA A 168 -21.36 -11.11 45.22
C ALA A 168 -22.28 -11.72 44.16
N ARG A 169 -23.49 -12.13 44.55
CA ARG A 169 -24.51 -12.63 43.61
C ARG A 169 -24.92 -11.58 42.58
N LYS A 170 -25.21 -10.34 43.02
CA LYS A 170 -25.54 -9.23 42.11
C LYS A 170 -24.40 -8.89 41.15
N LEU A 171 -23.15 -8.93 41.62
CA LEU A 171 -21.96 -8.71 40.80
C LEU A 171 -21.82 -9.79 39.72
N GLU A 172 -22.09 -11.04 40.07
CA GLU A 172 -22.07 -12.17 39.14
C GLU A 172 -23.21 -12.09 38.11
N GLU A 173 -24.43 -11.73 38.54
CA GLU A 173 -25.55 -11.45 37.65
C GLU A 173 -25.20 -10.36 36.62
N ARG A 174 -24.50 -9.30 37.06
CA ARG A 174 -23.99 -8.26 36.16
C ARG A 174 -22.95 -8.77 35.18
N ARG A 175 -22.02 -9.61 35.65
CA ARG A 175 -20.99 -10.22 34.80
C ARG A 175 -21.64 -11.05 33.69
N VAL A 176 -22.63 -11.87 34.04
CA VAL A 176 -23.40 -12.69 33.09
C VAL A 176 -24.22 -11.82 32.14
N ALA A 177 -24.91 -10.79 32.65
CA ALA A 177 -25.69 -9.88 31.83
C ALA A 177 -24.82 -9.14 30.81
N ASN A 178 -23.66 -8.61 31.23
CA ASN A 178 -22.72 -7.93 30.34
C ASN A 178 -22.16 -8.87 29.26
N GLN A 179 -21.86 -10.13 29.60
CA GLN A 179 -21.45 -11.14 28.62
C GLN A 179 -22.52 -11.41 27.56
N ASN A 180 -23.79 -11.31 27.93
CA ASN A 180 -24.93 -11.48 27.04
C ASN A 180 -25.39 -10.16 26.38
N GLY A 181 -24.63 -9.06 26.51
CA GLY A 181 -24.98 -7.74 25.98
C GLY A 181 -26.15 -7.04 26.69
N GLN A 182 -26.57 -7.55 27.85
CA GLN A 182 -27.62 -6.94 28.67
C GLN A 182 -27.01 -5.98 29.68
N TYR A 183 -27.29 -4.69 29.51
CA TYR A 183 -26.86 -3.67 30.47
C TYR A 183 -27.75 -3.72 31.71
N ILE A 184 -27.16 -4.10 32.84
CA ILE A 184 -27.75 -3.87 34.16
C ILE A 184 -26.90 -2.78 34.84
N GLY A 185 -27.57 -1.73 35.34
CA GLY A 185 -26.96 -0.47 35.76
C GLY A 185 -25.89 -0.57 36.85
N LEU A 186 -25.47 0.59 37.37
CA LEU A 186 -24.43 0.65 38.41
C LEU A 186 -24.88 -0.05 39.70
N LEU A 187 -24.02 -0.91 40.24
CA LEU A 187 -24.23 -1.64 41.51
C LEU A 187 -24.14 -0.73 42.76
N GLU A 188 -23.82 0.55 42.59
CA GLU A 188 -23.71 1.54 43.67
C GLU A 188 -25.08 2.02 44.20
N ASN A 189 -26.18 1.76 43.46
CA ASN A 189 -27.54 2.23 43.77
C ASN A 189 -28.55 1.11 44.11
N GLN A 190 -28.08 -0.10 44.47
CA GLN A 190 -28.91 -1.29 44.71
C GLN A 190 -28.44 -2.12 45.92
#